data_AF-A0AAQ3MZG7-F1
#
_entry.id   AF-A0AAQ3MZG7-F1
#
_cell.length_a   1.000
_cell.length_b   1.000
_cell.length_c   1.000
_cell.angle_alpha   90.00
_cell.angle_beta   90.00
_cell.angle_gamma   90.00
#
_symmetry.space_group_name_H-M   'P 1'
#
loop_
_entity.id
_entity.type
_entity.pdbx_description
1 polymer ?
#
loop_
_entity_poly.entity_id
_entity_poly.type
_entity_poly.pdbx_seq_one_letter_code
_entity_poly.pdbx_strand_id
1 'polypeptide(L)'
;MKGYFLRVIFQLSLILPIIIRAQNTSDDVYDRIWTPYNSTDWNQIDTLLTIDQGATSFNFLPLPPSTVMGTASIPTNVNDNIELRFVPMYNSSTLYVYMFFAEIQKLEANQTREFNIFVNGNILNIDPINLPYLQSEYYMAISEHSLELSINKTSRSTLPPLLNAIEIYTTRNFLQSETNQKDVDGITNVKSTYGIKRNWQADPCTLAYLWDGINCSYAESASAKIVYLNLSSSALIGNIASGISNLQYIEYLDLSNNNLTGTVPDFLHQLRFLRVLNLENNQLSGTIPTQLIQLSQNGSLESNFGGNPDLCTQGSCNNNNGNRVVVPLVASLGGAFLILIIAVISFCIHKKRQLVICMDFDSVSFFPRFQLSGENRWPIPE
;
A
#
# COMPACT_ATOMS: atom_id res chain seq x y z
N MET A 1 -2.95 -21.15 -8.07
CA MET A 1 -2.91 -19.92 -7.25
C MET A 1 -4.36 -19.62 -6.92
N LYS A 2 -4.93 -19.69 -5.70
CA LYS A 2 -4.44 -19.80 -4.32
C LYS A 2 -5.58 -20.33 -3.42
N GLY A 3 -5.30 -20.97 -2.27
CA GLY A 3 -6.20 -21.03 -1.10
C GLY A 3 -5.44 -20.46 0.08
N TYR A 4 -6.03 -19.71 1.02
CA TYR A 4 -5.27 -18.85 1.94
C TYR A 4 -5.26 -19.29 3.41
N PHE A 5 -4.14 -19.08 4.09
CA PHE A 5 -3.84 -19.41 5.49
C PHE A 5 -3.28 -18.16 6.16
N LEU A 6 -3.71 -17.89 7.38
CA LEU A 6 -3.04 -16.94 8.27
C LEU A 6 -2.03 -17.71 9.14
N ARG A 7 -0.76 -17.32 9.10
CA ARG A 7 0.29 -17.89 9.95
C ARG A 7 0.19 -17.29 11.36
N VAL A 8 -0.19 -18.12 12.33
CA VAL A 8 0.08 -18.06 13.79
C VAL A 8 0.34 -16.66 14.36
N ILE A 9 -0.70 -16.04 14.91
CA ILE A 9 -0.59 -14.75 15.64
C ILE A 9 -0.73 -14.99 17.15
N PHE A 10 0.09 -14.28 17.91
CA PHE A 10 0.17 -14.33 19.36
C PHE A 10 -0.83 -13.37 20.03
N GLN A 11 -1.58 -13.94 20.98
CA GLN A 11 -2.33 -13.35 22.11
C GLN A 11 -3.61 -12.51 21.85
N LEU A 12 -4.62 -12.81 22.70
CA LEU A 12 -5.85 -12.04 22.90
C LEU A 12 -5.57 -10.78 23.76
N SER A 13 -5.56 -9.62 23.11
CA SER A 13 -6.09 -8.35 23.60
C SER A 13 -6.21 -7.42 22.38
N LEU A 14 -7.44 -7.28 21.87
CA LEU A 14 -7.85 -6.38 20.77
C LEU A 14 -7.07 -6.51 19.43
N ILE A 15 -7.67 -7.33 18.56
CA ILE A 15 -7.64 -7.32 17.08
C ILE A 15 -6.74 -6.23 16.47
N LEU A 16 -5.57 -6.61 15.93
CA LEU A 16 -4.93 -6.04 14.74
C LEU A 16 -3.87 -7.05 14.20
N PRO A 17 -3.94 -7.47 12.93
CA PRO A 17 -3.22 -8.64 12.39
C PRO A 17 -1.83 -8.31 11.82
N ILE A 18 -1.01 -9.35 11.56
CA ILE A 18 0.44 -9.39 11.20
C ILE A 18 0.70 -9.82 9.73
N ILE A 19 1.73 -9.27 9.07
CA ILE A 19 2.20 -9.50 7.69
C ILE A 19 3.71 -9.84 7.66
N ILE A 20 4.06 -10.98 7.06
CA ILE A 20 5.32 -11.22 6.33
C ILE A 20 4.93 -11.71 4.92
N ARG A 21 5.32 -10.94 3.89
CA ARG A 21 5.04 -11.08 2.43
C ARG A 21 4.39 -12.39 1.93
N ALA A 22 3.17 -12.28 1.40
CA ALA A 22 2.77 -12.82 0.10
C ALA A 22 1.53 -12.08 -0.45
N GLN A 23 1.71 -11.41 -1.59
CA GLN A 23 0.70 -10.87 -2.52
C GLN A 23 -0.47 -10.04 -1.95
N ASN A 24 -0.20 -8.73 -1.83
CA ASN A 24 -1.13 -7.58 -1.80
C ASN A 24 -2.62 -7.92 -2.06
N THR A 25 -3.38 -8.25 -1.01
CA THR A 25 -4.84 -8.07 -1.01
C THR A 25 -5.09 -6.68 -0.44
N SER A 26 -5.18 -5.68 -1.31
CA SER A 26 -5.35 -4.26 -0.95
C SER A 26 -6.68 -3.92 -0.26
N ASP A 27 -7.55 -4.92 -0.06
CA ASP A 27 -8.97 -4.72 0.24
C ASP A 27 -9.38 -5.30 1.61
N ASP A 28 -8.44 -5.84 2.40
CA ASP A 28 -8.76 -6.26 3.78
C ASP A 28 -8.73 -5.03 4.71
N VAL A 29 -9.90 -4.65 5.23
CA VAL A 29 -10.08 -3.50 6.14
C VAL A 29 -9.21 -3.57 7.40
N TYR A 30 -8.78 -4.77 7.77
CA TYR A 30 -7.98 -5.01 8.96
C TYR A 30 -6.50 -5.18 8.64
N ASP A 31 -6.06 -5.04 7.38
CA ASP A 31 -4.67 -5.26 6.96
C ASP A 31 -4.13 -6.68 7.28
N ARG A 32 -5.00 -7.72 7.35
CA ARG A 32 -4.53 -9.11 7.46
C ARG A 32 -3.77 -9.52 6.20
N ILE A 33 -2.68 -10.29 6.31
CA ILE A 33 -2.29 -11.10 5.13
C ILE A 33 -3.02 -12.42 5.18
N TRP A 34 -3.52 -12.76 4.01
CA TRP A 34 -3.89 -14.10 3.62
C TRP A 34 -2.75 -14.70 2.81
N THR A 35 -2.14 -15.79 3.30
CA THR A 35 -1.02 -16.46 2.62
C THR A 35 -1.48 -17.71 1.90
N PRO A 36 -1.24 -17.87 0.60
CA PRO A 36 -1.62 -19.09 -0.09
C PRO A 36 -0.96 -20.34 0.50
N TYR A 37 -1.74 -21.39 0.71
CA TYR A 37 -1.27 -22.73 1.03
C TYR A 37 -1.40 -23.61 -0.20
N ASN A 38 -0.29 -24.25 -0.48
CA ASN A 38 -0.13 -25.13 -1.61
C ASN A 38 0.14 -26.52 -1.04
N SER A 39 -0.80 -27.43 -1.29
CA SER A 39 -0.61 -28.86 -1.12
C SER A 39 -0.72 -29.51 -2.49
N THR A 40 0.08 -30.54 -2.75
CA THR A 40 -0.05 -31.37 -3.96
C THR A 40 -1.33 -32.19 -3.97
N ASP A 41 -1.91 -32.41 -2.79
CA ASP A 41 -3.08 -33.26 -2.62
C ASP A 41 -4.38 -32.48 -2.85
N TRP A 42 -4.30 -31.15 -3.00
CA TRP A 42 -5.47 -30.28 -3.13
C TRP A 42 -5.48 -29.50 -4.44
N ASN A 43 -6.64 -29.45 -5.06
CA ASN A 43 -6.97 -28.54 -6.15
C ASN A 43 -7.51 -27.22 -5.60
N GLN A 44 -7.36 -26.16 -6.39
CA GLN A 44 -7.90 -24.84 -6.07
C GLN A 44 -9.04 -24.51 -7.03
N ILE A 45 -10.09 -23.92 -6.48
CA ILE A 45 -11.25 -23.41 -7.20
C ILE A 45 -11.46 -21.94 -6.84
N ASP A 46 -11.96 -21.16 -7.78
CA ASP A 46 -12.17 -19.73 -7.61
C ASP A 46 -13.47 -19.24 -8.28
N THR A 47 -13.92 -18.06 -7.85
CA THR A 47 -15.01 -17.32 -8.45
C THR A 47 -14.69 -15.83 -8.47
N LEU A 48 -15.18 -15.13 -9.49
CA LEU A 48 -15.12 -13.66 -9.58
C LEU A 48 -16.39 -13.00 -9.01
N LEU A 49 -17.37 -13.80 -8.57
CA LEU A 49 -18.61 -13.31 -8.02
C LEU A 49 -18.41 -12.87 -6.56
N THR A 50 -19.11 -11.81 -6.17
CA THR A 50 -19.11 -11.32 -4.79
C THR A 50 -19.79 -12.34 -3.87
N ILE A 51 -19.08 -12.76 -2.84
CA ILE A 51 -19.61 -13.57 -1.74
C ILE A 51 -20.22 -12.63 -0.70
N ASP A 52 -21.26 -13.10 -0.02
CA ASP A 52 -22.00 -12.36 1.01
C ASP A 52 -22.77 -11.17 0.47
N GLN A 53 -23.57 -11.39 -0.58
CA GLN A 53 -24.60 -10.43 -0.98
C GLN A 53 -25.59 -10.20 0.18
N GLY A 54 -25.29 -9.22 1.03
CA GLY A 54 -26.16 -8.78 2.12
C GLY A 54 -25.87 -9.36 3.52
N ALA A 55 -24.74 -10.02 3.77
CA ALA A 55 -24.42 -10.47 5.13
C ALA A 55 -23.79 -9.33 5.96
N THR A 56 -24.54 -8.79 6.90
CA THR A 56 -23.98 -8.03 8.02
C THR A 56 -23.32 -9.02 8.97
N SER A 57 -22.03 -8.89 9.24
CA SER A 57 -21.28 -9.73 10.18
C SER A 57 -22.04 -9.86 11.51
N PHE A 58 -22.60 -11.03 11.79
CA PHE A 58 -23.07 -11.36 13.13
C PHE A 58 -21.85 -11.75 13.97
N ASN A 59 -21.66 -11.07 15.11
CA ASN A 59 -20.70 -11.39 16.18
C ASN A 59 -19.25 -10.88 16.09
N PHE A 60 -19.01 -9.63 15.64
CA PHE A 60 -17.77 -8.86 15.87
C PHE A 60 -16.44 -9.43 15.30
N LEU A 61 -16.39 -10.66 14.78
CA LEU A 61 -15.24 -11.18 14.05
C LEU A 61 -15.35 -10.79 12.57
N PRO A 62 -14.35 -10.06 12.04
CA PRO A 62 -14.42 -9.66 10.65
C PRO A 62 -14.17 -10.83 9.72
N LEU A 63 -15.08 -11.03 8.78
CA LEU A 63 -14.92 -12.03 7.71
C LEU A 63 -13.70 -11.68 6.84
N PRO A 64 -13.00 -12.68 6.26
CA PRO A 64 -11.97 -12.45 5.25
C PRO A 64 -12.54 -11.65 4.07
N PRO A 65 -11.71 -10.87 3.35
CA PRO A 65 -12.16 -10.10 2.20
C PRO A 65 -12.72 -11.03 1.11
N SER A 66 -13.61 -10.51 0.28
CA SER A 66 -14.27 -11.29 -0.79
C SER A 66 -13.28 -11.95 -1.75
N THR A 67 -12.10 -11.36 -1.95
CA THR A 67 -11.01 -11.93 -2.76
C THR A 67 -10.39 -13.19 -2.15
N VAL A 68 -10.48 -13.37 -0.84
CA VAL A 68 -10.05 -14.56 -0.11
C VAL A 68 -11.17 -15.58 -0.08
N MET A 69 -12.37 -15.16 0.33
CA MET A 69 -13.53 -16.03 0.34
C MET A 69 -13.88 -16.55 -1.07
N GLY A 70 -13.57 -15.78 -2.11
CA GLY A 70 -13.75 -16.12 -3.53
C GLY A 70 -12.90 -17.29 -4.01
N THR A 71 -12.02 -17.82 -3.16
CA THR A 71 -11.18 -18.98 -3.44
C THR A 71 -11.43 -20.08 -2.42
N ALA A 72 -11.28 -21.33 -2.84
CA ALA A 72 -11.32 -22.48 -1.94
C ALA A 72 -10.37 -23.59 -2.39
N SER A 73 -9.89 -24.35 -1.40
CA SER A 73 -9.16 -25.60 -1.63
C SER A 73 -10.12 -26.78 -1.51
N ILE A 74 -9.98 -27.73 -2.43
CA ILE A 74 -10.69 -29.01 -2.43
C ILE A 74 -9.67 -30.15 -2.60
N PRO A 75 -9.91 -31.34 -2.04
CA PRO A 75 -9.12 -32.52 -2.33
C PRO A 75 -9.06 -32.84 -3.83
N THR A 76 -7.90 -33.32 -4.31
CA THR A 76 -7.70 -33.71 -5.71
C THR A 76 -8.53 -34.93 -6.08
N ASN A 77 -8.64 -35.87 -5.15
CA ASN A 77 -9.54 -37.00 -5.24
C ASN A 77 -10.85 -36.69 -4.50
N VAL A 78 -11.97 -36.90 -5.17
CA VAL A 78 -13.33 -36.61 -4.68
C VAL A 78 -13.74 -37.37 -3.42
N ASN A 79 -12.99 -38.41 -3.04
CA ASN A 79 -13.24 -39.21 -1.84
C ASN A 79 -12.33 -38.86 -0.67
N ASP A 80 -11.34 -38.01 -0.88
CA ASP A 80 -10.37 -37.67 0.16
C ASP A 80 -10.92 -36.55 1.08
N ASN A 81 -10.32 -36.45 2.27
CA ASN A 81 -10.61 -35.41 3.25
C ASN A 81 -9.65 -34.23 3.08
N ILE A 82 -10.01 -33.09 3.66
CA ILE A 82 -9.05 -32.00 3.89
C ILE A 82 -8.43 -32.23 5.26
N GLU A 83 -7.12 -32.49 5.30
CA GLU A 83 -6.38 -32.75 6.54
C GLU A 83 -5.31 -31.69 6.77
N LEU A 84 -5.28 -31.12 7.97
CA LEU A 84 -4.34 -30.10 8.39
C LEU A 84 -3.79 -30.41 9.77
N ARG A 85 -2.46 -30.48 9.86
CA ARG A 85 -1.76 -30.62 11.13
C ARG A 85 -0.98 -29.35 11.44
N PHE A 86 -1.23 -28.79 12.61
CA PHE A 86 -0.51 -27.65 13.12
C PHE A 86 0.05 -27.94 14.51
N VAL A 87 1.36 -27.75 14.69
CA VAL A 87 2.04 -27.87 15.98
C VAL A 87 2.69 -26.52 16.26
N PRO A 88 2.33 -25.84 17.36
CA PRO A 88 2.94 -24.57 17.73
C PRO A 88 4.44 -24.78 18.01
N MET A 89 5.25 -23.79 17.65
CA MET A 89 6.72 -23.86 17.81
C MET A 89 7.18 -23.81 19.28
N TYR A 90 6.28 -23.49 20.19
CA TYR A 90 6.52 -23.37 21.62
C TYR A 90 5.38 -24.10 22.36
N ASN A 91 5.59 -24.42 23.64
CA ASN A 91 4.56 -25.03 24.50
C ASN A 91 3.45 -24.01 24.82
N SER A 92 2.76 -23.50 23.80
CA SER A 92 1.61 -22.61 23.97
C SER A 92 0.49 -23.36 24.65
N SER A 93 -0.19 -22.70 25.57
CA SER A 93 -1.24 -23.29 26.40
C SER A 93 -2.54 -23.51 25.64
N THR A 94 -2.83 -22.74 24.57
CA THR A 94 -4.11 -22.86 23.84
C THR A 94 -4.00 -22.34 22.41
N LEU A 95 -4.68 -23.02 21.48
CA LEU A 95 -4.90 -22.62 20.09
C LEU A 95 -6.37 -22.23 19.90
N TYR A 96 -6.61 -21.10 19.25
CA TYR A 96 -7.93 -20.70 18.75
C TYR A 96 -7.92 -20.79 17.24
N VAL A 97 -8.87 -21.53 16.68
CA VAL A 97 -8.92 -21.86 15.26
C VAL A 97 -10.23 -21.35 14.70
N TYR A 98 -10.16 -20.53 13.66
CA TYR A 98 -11.31 -20.02 12.93
C TYR A 98 -11.23 -20.53 11.49
N MET A 99 -12.24 -21.29 11.09
CA MET A 99 -12.35 -21.87 9.75
C MET A 99 -13.47 -21.14 9.01
N PHE A 100 -13.18 -20.67 7.81
CA PHE A 100 -14.11 -19.88 6.99
C PHE A 100 -14.47 -20.67 5.74
N PHE A 101 -15.77 -20.73 5.47
CA PHE A 101 -16.33 -21.50 4.38
C PHE A 101 -17.31 -20.65 3.57
N ALA A 102 -17.35 -20.85 2.26
CA ALA A 102 -18.38 -20.36 1.37
C ALA A 102 -18.49 -21.31 0.16
N GLU A 103 -19.71 -21.68 -0.23
CA GLU A 103 -19.92 -22.44 -1.46
C GLU A 103 -19.80 -21.51 -2.67
N ILE A 104 -18.69 -21.65 -3.39
CA ILE A 104 -18.34 -20.78 -4.53
C ILE A 104 -18.68 -21.39 -5.89
N GLN A 105 -19.11 -22.66 -5.93
CA GLN A 105 -19.58 -23.34 -7.12
C GLN A 105 -21.10 -23.45 -7.11
N LYS A 106 -21.74 -23.09 -8.22
CA LYS A 106 -23.17 -23.31 -8.37
C LYS A 106 -23.41 -24.80 -8.64
N LEU A 107 -23.94 -25.51 -7.66
CA LEU A 107 -24.16 -26.96 -7.76
C LEU A 107 -25.31 -27.29 -8.72
N GLU A 108 -25.13 -28.33 -9.53
CA GLU A 108 -26.19 -28.91 -10.35
C GLU A 108 -27.23 -29.66 -9.49
N ALA A 109 -28.41 -29.96 -10.04
CA ALA A 109 -29.50 -30.59 -9.29
C ALA A 109 -29.18 -31.99 -8.72
N ASN A 110 -28.19 -32.68 -9.29
CA ASN A 110 -27.69 -33.98 -8.82
C ASN A 110 -26.40 -33.87 -7.98
N GLN A 111 -25.89 -32.65 -7.76
CA GLN A 111 -24.69 -32.39 -7.00
C GLN A 111 -25.03 -31.94 -5.58
N THR A 112 -24.28 -32.44 -4.62
CA THR A 112 -24.41 -32.09 -3.21
C THR A 112 -23.02 -31.95 -2.62
N ARG A 113 -22.83 -30.93 -1.81
CA ARG A 113 -21.64 -30.79 -0.96
C ARG A 113 -22.09 -30.75 0.49
N GLU A 114 -21.73 -31.78 1.22
CA GLU A 114 -22.04 -31.90 2.64
C GLU A 114 -20.84 -32.50 3.37
N PHE A 115 -20.43 -31.90 4.48
CA PHE A 115 -19.24 -32.33 5.22
C PHE A 115 -19.34 -32.10 6.73
N ASN A 116 -18.47 -32.80 7.46
CA ASN A 116 -18.28 -32.64 8.90
C ASN A 116 -16.86 -32.17 9.19
N ILE A 117 -16.71 -31.35 10.22
CA ILE A 117 -15.42 -30.86 10.71
C ILE A 117 -15.04 -31.66 11.95
N PHE A 118 -13.82 -32.18 11.97
CA PHE A 118 -13.23 -32.89 13.09
C PHE A 118 -11.99 -32.16 13.58
N VAL A 119 -11.89 -31.95 14.89
CA VAL A 119 -10.75 -31.33 15.56
C VAL A 119 -10.22 -32.31 16.60
N ASN A 120 -8.98 -32.75 16.40
CA ASN A 120 -8.33 -33.81 17.18
C ASN A 120 -9.21 -35.07 17.31
N GLY A 121 -9.83 -35.49 16.20
CA GLY A 121 -10.71 -36.65 16.13
C GLY A 121 -12.13 -36.45 16.64
N ASN A 122 -12.45 -35.30 17.25
CA ASN A 122 -13.80 -35.01 17.74
C ASN A 122 -14.58 -34.17 16.73
N ILE A 123 -15.83 -34.54 16.47
CA ILE A 123 -16.71 -33.76 15.59
C ILE A 123 -17.05 -32.41 16.23
N LEU A 124 -16.93 -31.34 15.45
CA LEU A 124 -17.16 -29.97 15.90
C LEU A 124 -18.61 -29.53 15.68
N ASN A 125 -19.19 -29.86 14.53
CA ASN A 125 -20.53 -29.46 14.13
C ASN A 125 -21.60 -30.47 14.60
N ILE A 126 -22.78 -29.96 14.96
CA ILE A 126 -23.92 -30.79 15.41
C ILE A 126 -24.56 -31.51 14.21
N ASP A 127 -24.85 -30.75 13.15
CA ASP A 127 -25.42 -31.25 11.91
C ASP A 127 -24.42 -31.10 10.76
N PRO A 128 -24.42 -32.00 9.76
CA PRO A 128 -23.58 -31.86 8.59
C PRO A 128 -23.73 -30.52 7.88
N ILE A 129 -22.60 -29.91 7.53
CA ILE A 129 -22.53 -28.57 6.94
C ILE A 129 -22.85 -28.66 5.45
N ASN A 130 -23.85 -27.88 5.02
CA ASN A 130 -24.22 -27.66 3.63
C ASN A 130 -24.55 -26.17 3.45
N LEU A 131 -23.70 -25.46 2.72
CA LEU A 131 -23.73 -24.00 2.65
C LEU A 131 -24.53 -23.51 1.44
N PRO A 132 -25.33 -22.43 1.58
CA PRO A 132 -25.93 -21.76 0.45
C PRO A 132 -24.88 -21.18 -0.50
N TYR A 133 -25.21 -21.15 -1.79
CA TYR A 133 -24.32 -20.59 -2.82
C TYR A 133 -24.01 -19.11 -2.55
N LEU A 134 -22.72 -18.77 -2.54
CA LEU A 134 -22.15 -17.44 -2.29
C LEU A 134 -22.48 -16.84 -0.91
N GLN A 135 -22.76 -17.67 0.09
CA GLN A 135 -22.87 -17.24 1.49
C GLN A 135 -21.72 -17.82 2.32
N SER A 136 -21.16 -16.98 3.19
CA SER A 136 -20.08 -17.39 4.09
C SER A 136 -20.59 -17.75 5.49
N GLU A 137 -19.89 -18.70 6.08
CA GLU A 137 -20.01 -19.06 7.48
C GLU A 137 -18.61 -19.29 8.08
N TYR A 138 -18.51 -19.16 9.40
CA TYR A 138 -17.29 -19.52 10.13
C TYR A 138 -17.59 -20.47 11.27
N TYR A 139 -16.61 -21.32 11.56
CA TYR A 139 -16.64 -22.27 12.67
C TYR A 139 -15.39 -22.05 13.53
N MET A 140 -15.57 -22.04 14.85
CA MET A 140 -14.49 -21.83 15.81
C MET A 140 -14.23 -23.11 16.59
N ALA A 141 -12.95 -23.40 16.80
CA ALA A 141 -12.49 -24.50 17.64
C ALA A 141 -11.37 -24.05 18.56
N ILE A 142 -11.26 -24.72 19.71
CA ILE A 142 -10.17 -24.53 20.67
C ILE A 142 -9.42 -25.85 20.77
N SER A 143 -8.10 -25.78 20.72
CA SER A 143 -7.24 -26.95 20.87
C SER A 143 -6.10 -26.68 21.84
N GLU A 144 -5.75 -27.66 22.65
CA GLU A 144 -4.56 -27.60 23.49
C GLU A 144 -3.40 -28.33 22.79
N HIS A 145 -2.18 -27.79 22.91
CA HIS A 145 -0.91 -28.37 22.42
C HIS A 145 -0.75 -28.50 20.91
N SER A 146 -1.66 -29.12 20.18
CA SER A 146 -1.58 -29.31 18.72
C SER A 146 -2.96 -29.29 18.08
N LEU A 147 -3.04 -29.01 16.80
CA LEU A 147 -4.27 -29.06 16.03
C LEU A 147 -4.15 -30.14 14.95
N GLU A 148 -5.05 -31.10 14.97
CA GLU A 148 -5.33 -32.02 13.87
C GLU A 148 -6.75 -31.75 13.38
N LEU A 149 -6.85 -31.06 12.24
CA LEU A 149 -8.10 -30.70 11.61
C LEU A 149 -8.35 -31.66 10.44
N SER A 150 -9.53 -32.26 10.40
CA SER A 150 -10.01 -33.09 9.30
C SER A 150 -11.39 -32.63 8.88
N ILE A 151 -11.60 -32.35 7.60
CA ILE A 151 -12.91 -32.01 7.04
C ILE A 151 -13.30 -33.14 6.09
N ASN A 152 -14.38 -33.82 6.41
CA ASN A 152 -14.73 -35.09 5.78
C ASN A 152 -16.07 -34.96 5.10
N LYS A 153 -16.16 -35.38 3.84
CA LYS A 153 -17.46 -35.45 3.17
C LYS A 153 -18.36 -36.48 3.85
N THR A 154 -19.67 -36.23 3.84
CA THR A 154 -20.63 -37.24 4.28
C THR A 154 -20.94 -38.23 3.16
N SER A 155 -21.60 -39.34 3.51
CA SER A 155 -22.11 -40.31 2.53
C SER A 155 -23.16 -39.75 1.59
N ARG A 156 -23.78 -38.60 1.92
CA ARG A 156 -24.77 -37.91 1.09
C ARG A 156 -24.15 -36.94 0.08
N SER A 157 -22.86 -36.62 0.25
CA SER A 157 -22.14 -35.66 -0.57
C SER A 157 -21.58 -36.32 -1.83
N THR A 158 -21.90 -35.77 -3.00
CA THR A 158 -21.31 -36.19 -4.28
C THR A 158 -20.01 -35.44 -4.57
N LEU A 159 -19.81 -34.27 -3.98
CA LEU A 159 -18.61 -33.46 -4.11
C LEU A 159 -17.71 -33.57 -2.85
N PRO A 160 -16.40 -33.33 -2.98
CA PRO A 160 -15.50 -33.33 -1.82
C PRO A 160 -15.77 -32.12 -0.90
N PRO A 161 -15.25 -32.08 0.33
CA PRO A 161 -15.30 -30.87 1.16
C PRO A 161 -14.52 -29.72 0.50
N LEU A 162 -14.78 -28.49 0.95
CA LEU A 162 -14.01 -27.31 0.56
C LEU A 162 -13.58 -26.52 1.80
N LEU A 163 -12.52 -25.73 1.68
CA LEU A 163 -12.06 -24.79 2.71
C LEU A 163 -11.58 -23.50 2.03
N ASN A 164 -12.16 -22.36 2.40
CA ASN A 164 -11.81 -21.06 1.81
C ASN A 164 -10.61 -20.44 2.53
N ALA A 165 -10.69 -20.37 3.86
CA ALA A 165 -9.64 -19.78 4.67
C ALA A 165 -9.60 -20.34 6.09
N ILE A 166 -8.44 -20.23 6.74
CA ILE A 166 -8.25 -20.59 8.15
C ILE A 166 -7.34 -19.58 8.86
N GLU A 167 -7.75 -19.20 10.07
CA GLU A 167 -6.95 -18.41 11.01
C GLU A 167 -6.64 -19.26 12.26
N ILE A 168 -5.38 -19.28 12.68
CA ILE A 168 -4.94 -19.99 13.88
C ILE A 168 -4.21 -19.00 14.77
N TYR A 169 -4.72 -18.81 15.98
CA TYR A 169 -4.15 -17.98 17.02
C TYR A 169 -3.62 -18.86 18.14
N THR A 170 -2.57 -18.39 18.81
CA THR A 170 -1.97 -19.10 19.94
C THR A 170 -1.74 -18.12 21.08
N THR A 171 -1.97 -18.57 22.30
CA THR A 171 -1.68 -17.76 23.48
C THR A 171 -0.19 -17.80 23.79
N ARG A 172 0.39 -16.61 24.00
CA ARG A 172 1.67 -16.46 24.68
C ARG A 172 1.41 -15.73 25.99
N ASN A 173 1.99 -16.24 27.06
CA ASN A 173 2.16 -15.45 28.28
C ASN A 173 3.52 -14.76 28.14
N PHE A 174 3.53 -13.46 27.82
CA PHE A 174 4.77 -12.69 27.91
C PHE A 174 5.08 -12.41 29.38
N LEU A 175 6.34 -12.63 29.78
CA LEU A 175 6.84 -12.13 31.07
C LEU A 175 6.97 -10.60 31.06
N GLN A 176 6.99 -9.99 29.86
CA GLN A 176 7.07 -8.56 29.66
C GLN A 176 5.68 -7.93 29.61
N SER A 177 5.55 -6.75 30.20
CA SER A 177 4.35 -5.92 30.06
C SER A 177 4.19 -5.45 28.62
N GLU A 178 2.94 -5.30 28.18
CA GLU A 178 2.57 -4.73 26.87
C GLU A 178 3.22 -3.34 26.65
N THR A 179 3.35 -2.95 25.39
CA THR A 179 3.80 -1.60 25.01
C THR A 179 2.87 -0.55 25.61
N ASN A 180 3.44 0.60 26.00
CA ASN A 180 2.66 1.71 26.50
C ASN A 180 1.58 2.11 25.49
N GLN A 181 0.31 2.16 25.91
CA GLN A 181 -0.80 2.41 25.00
C GLN A 181 -0.66 3.73 24.22
N LYS A 182 -0.10 4.80 24.82
CA LYS A 182 0.12 6.05 24.09
C LYS A 182 1.14 5.89 22.96
N ASP A 183 2.16 5.09 23.18
CA ASP A 183 3.15 4.78 22.15
C ASP A 183 2.49 3.96 21.02
N VAL A 184 1.64 2.99 21.36
CA VAL A 184 0.84 2.22 20.39
C VAL A 184 -0.06 3.15 19.57
N ASP A 185 -0.80 4.05 20.22
CA ASP A 185 -1.70 5.00 19.53
C ASP A 185 -0.90 5.95 18.62
N GLY A 186 0.24 6.45 19.12
CA GLY A 186 1.12 7.35 18.38
C GLY A 186 1.70 6.70 17.13
N ILE A 187 2.27 5.51 17.28
CA ILE A 187 2.89 4.80 16.16
C ILE A 187 1.86 4.27 15.17
N THR A 188 0.67 3.90 15.63
CA THR A 188 -0.46 3.53 14.76
C THR A 188 -0.94 4.72 13.94
N ASN A 189 -0.99 5.92 14.51
CA ASN A 189 -1.27 7.14 13.76
C ASN A 189 -0.17 7.44 12.72
N VAL A 190 1.10 7.27 13.06
CA VAL A 190 2.21 7.41 12.10
C VAL A 190 2.08 6.40 10.96
N LYS A 191 1.79 5.14 11.29
CA LYS A 191 1.57 4.06 10.31
C LYS A 191 0.47 4.42 9.32
N SER A 192 -0.69 4.85 9.82
CA SER A 192 -1.85 5.18 8.98
C SER A 192 -1.65 6.45 8.17
N THR A 193 -1.02 7.48 8.75
CA THR A 193 -0.73 8.76 8.07
C THR A 193 0.11 8.56 6.81
N TYR A 194 1.11 7.68 6.87
CA TYR A 194 2.03 7.45 5.76
C TYR A 194 1.75 6.17 4.97
N GLY A 195 0.75 5.39 5.36
CA GLY A 195 0.47 4.08 4.75
C GLY A 195 1.67 3.12 4.83
N ILE A 196 2.36 3.08 5.98
CA ILE A 196 3.58 2.29 6.15
C ILE A 196 3.27 0.80 6.05
N LYS A 197 3.90 0.12 5.09
CA LYS A 197 3.80 -1.33 4.86
C LYS A 197 5.09 -2.04 5.28
N ARG A 198 5.30 -2.17 6.60
CA ARG A 198 6.39 -2.94 7.25
C ARG A 198 5.81 -4.10 8.05
N ASN A 199 6.62 -4.81 8.84
CA ASN A 199 6.17 -5.76 9.87
C ASN A 199 5.46 -5.10 11.08
N TRP A 200 4.89 -3.90 10.89
CA TRP A 200 4.34 -3.03 11.93
C TRP A 200 2.94 -3.46 12.38
N GLN A 201 2.88 -4.62 13.03
CA GLN A 201 1.63 -5.26 13.43
C GLN A 201 1.74 -5.98 14.77
N ALA A 202 0.60 -6.12 15.45
CA ALA A 202 0.51 -6.48 16.87
C ALA A 202 1.26 -5.48 17.78
N ASP A 203 1.79 -5.93 18.91
CA ASP A 203 2.46 -5.08 19.88
C ASP A 203 3.84 -4.61 19.37
N PRO A 204 4.12 -3.29 19.30
CA PRO A 204 5.35 -2.75 18.70
C PRO A 204 6.65 -3.20 19.34
N CYS A 205 6.65 -3.45 20.65
CA CYS A 205 7.86 -3.71 21.42
C CYS A 205 8.05 -5.19 21.77
N THR A 206 7.26 -6.10 21.21
CA THR A 206 7.40 -7.54 21.51
C THR A 206 8.75 -8.06 21.00
N LEU A 207 9.65 -8.52 21.88
CA LEU A 207 11.01 -8.95 21.51
C LEU A 207 11.08 -10.00 20.40
N ALA A 208 10.11 -10.93 20.35
CA ALA A 208 10.06 -11.95 19.31
C ALA A 208 9.67 -11.40 17.92
N TYR A 209 9.01 -10.24 17.88
CA TYR A 209 8.41 -9.61 16.71
C TYR A 209 8.55 -8.08 16.75
N LEU A 210 9.76 -7.59 17.08
CA LEU A 210 10.01 -6.15 17.19
C LEU A 210 9.81 -5.48 15.83
N TRP A 211 9.06 -4.38 15.82
CA TRP A 211 8.76 -3.65 14.58
C TRP A 211 10.04 -3.07 13.96
N ASP A 212 10.15 -3.17 12.63
CA ASP A 212 11.31 -2.73 11.87
C ASP A 212 11.48 -1.21 11.99
N GLY A 213 12.66 -0.79 12.44
CA GLY A 213 12.98 0.61 12.69
C GLY A 213 12.48 1.13 14.05
N ILE A 214 11.97 0.26 14.92
CA ILE A 214 11.63 0.60 16.30
C ILE A 214 12.58 -0.11 17.26
N ASN A 215 12.95 0.57 18.34
CA ASN A 215 13.55 -0.05 19.52
C ASN A 215 12.85 0.47 20.78
N CYS A 216 12.80 -0.39 21.80
CA CYS A 216 12.06 -0.14 23.01
C CYS A 216 12.91 -0.30 24.26
N SER A 217 12.52 0.42 25.31
CA SER A 217 13.03 0.20 26.66
C SER A 217 12.14 -0.80 27.40
N TYR A 218 12.77 -1.73 28.13
CA TYR A 218 12.12 -2.77 28.91
C TYR A 218 12.53 -2.61 30.37
N ALA A 219 11.56 -2.36 31.25
CA ALA A 219 11.77 -2.44 32.68
C ALA A 219 10.95 -3.61 33.22
N GLU A 220 11.51 -4.36 34.17
CA GLU A 220 10.98 -5.66 34.66
C GLU A 220 9.54 -5.61 35.24
N SER A 221 8.95 -4.43 35.41
CA SER A 221 7.57 -4.25 35.88
C SER A 221 6.87 -3.00 35.32
N ALA A 222 7.31 -2.52 34.14
CA ALA A 222 6.66 -1.40 33.46
C ALA A 222 6.38 -1.75 32.01
N SER A 223 5.34 -1.12 31.45
CA SER A 223 5.07 -1.20 30.01
C SER A 223 6.28 -0.78 29.19
N ALA A 224 6.54 -1.53 28.13
CA ALA A 224 7.61 -1.22 27.20
C ALA A 224 7.33 0.15 26.55
N LYS A 225 8.38 0.95 26.31
CA LYS A 225 8.24 2.29 25.71
C LYS A 225 9.11 2.40 24.48
N ILE A 226 8.61 3.02 23.43
CA ILE A 226 9.36 3.29 22.20
C ILE A 226 10.38 4.39 22.50
N VAL A 227 11.67 4.06 22.33
CA VAL A 227 12.79 5.00 22.55
C VAL A 227 13.51 5.35 21.25
N TYR A 228 13.29 4.58 20.18
CA TYR A 228 13.93 4.76 18.89
C TYR A 228 12.91 4.57 17.78
N LEU A 229 12.87 5.52 16.84
CA LEU A 229 12.10 5.40 15.60
C LEU A 229 12.94 5.83 14.41
N ASN A 230 13.15 4.91 13.47
CA ASN A 230 13.80 5.16 12.19
C ASN A 230 12.84 4.88 11.03
N LEU A 231 12.44 5.97 10.39
CA LEU A 231 11.67 6.00 9.16
C LEU A 231 12.45 6.71 8.04
N SER A 232 13.78 6.74 8.13
CA SER A 232 14.61 7.29 7.07
C SER A 232 14.37 6.52 5.75
N SER A 233 14.52 7.20 4.61
CA SER A 233 14.41 6.59 3.28
C SER A 233 13.15 5.73 3.06
N SER A 234 12.02 6.15 3.63
CA SER A 234 10.76 5.39 3.63
C SER A 234 9.72 5.94 2.64
N ALA A 235 10.14 6.84 1.75
CA ALA A 235 9.28 7.53 0.79
C ALA A 235 8.06 8.20 1.45
N LEU A 236 8.22 8.70 2.68
CA LEU A 236 7.14 9.39 3.39
C LEU A 236 6.78 10.69 2.67
N ILE A 237 5.48 10.97 2.54
CA ILE A 237 4.93 12.18 1.91
C ILE A 237 4.02 12.93 2.88
N GLY A 238 3.87 14.23 2.67
CA GLY A 238 3.01 15.08 3.50
C GLY A 238 3.73 15.60 4.75
N ASN A 239 2.96 16.04 5.75
CA ASN A 239 3.54 16.68 6.93
C ASN A 239 4.10 15.66 7.94
N ILE A 240 4.94 16.12 8.87
CA ILE A 240 5.36 15.32 10.04
C ILE A 240 4.11 14.97 10.87
N ALA A 241 3.86 13.68 11.07
CA ALA A 241 2.66 13.15 11.70
C ALA A 241 2.57 13.56 13.17
N SER A 242 1.39 14.03 13.58
CA SER A 242 1.13 14.46 14.96
C SER A 242 1.18 13.30 15.96
N GLY A 243 0.98 12.06 15.51
CA GLY A 243 1.13 10.86 16.35
C GLY A 243 2.51 10.73 17.03
N ILE A 244 3.56 11.32 16.45
CA ILE A 244 4.90 11.38 17.06
C ILE A 244 4.88 12.10 18.41
N SER A 245 3.96 13.06 18.62
CA SER A 245 3.80 13.75 19.91
C SER A 245 3.41 12.82 21.06
N ASN A 246 2.87 11.63 20.78
CA ASN A 246 2.55 10.67 21.83
C ASN A 246 3.77 9.90 22.35
N LEU A 247 4.87 9.84 21.58
CA LEU A 247 6.07 9.05 21.88
C LEU A 247 6.95 9.76 22.93
N GLN A 248 6.43 9.96 24.13
CA GLN A 248 7.01 10.85 25.14
C GLN A 248 8.40 10.42 25.65
N TYR A 249 8.78 9.15 25.44
CA TYR A 249 10.07 8.59 25.83
C TYR A 249 11.05 8.41 24.66
N ILE A 250 10.70 8.90 23.47
CA ILE A 250 11.58 8.79 22.31
C ILE A 250 12.89 9.54 22.55
N GLU A 251 14.01 8.85 22.33
CA GLU A 251 15.37 9.39 22.42
C GLU A 251 15.96 9.67 21.04
N TYR A 252 15.56 8.87 20.04
CA TYR A 252 16.07 8.95 18.68
C TYR A 252 14.91 8.95 17.68
N LEU A 253 14.85 9.98 16.85
CA LEU A 253 13.89 10.12 15.77
C LEU A 253 14.61 10.46 14.46
N ASP A 254 14.57 9.54 13.50
CA ASP A 254 15.11 9.75 12.15
C ASP A 254 14.00 9.66 11.09
N LEU A 255 13.72 10.80 10.46
CA LEU A 255 12.79 10.97 9.34
C LEU A 255 13.52 11.45 8.07
N SER A 256 14.84 11.32 8.02
CA SER A 256 15.67 11.85 6.93
C SER A 256 15.44 11.15 5.59
N ASN A 257 15.82 11.80 4.50
CA ASN A 257 15.77 11.25 3.15
C ASN A 257 14.34 10.80 2.75
N ASN A 258 13.36 11.65 3.04
CA ASN A 258 11.97 11.45 2.68
C ASN A 258 11.46 12.63 1.84
N ASN A 259 10.16 12.64 1.53
CA ASN A 259 9.51 13.70 0.78
C ASN A 259 8.51 14.45 1.68
N LEU A 260 8.88 14.65 2.96
CA LEU A 260 8.05 15.35 3.93
C LEU A 260 8.00 16.85 3.62
N THR A 261 6.81 17.44 3.75
CA THR A 261 6.52 18.85 3.45
C THR A 261 6.00 19.58 4.71
N GLY A 262 5.72 20.88 4.58
CA GLY A 262 5.16 21.68 5.66
C GLY A 262 6.21 22.16 6.67
N THR A 263 5.77 22.65 7.82
CA THR A 263 6.66 23.22 8.85
C THR A 263 7.16 22.15 9.82
N VAL A 264 8.33 22.38 10.43
CA VAL A 264 8.78 21.58 11.59
C VAL A 264 7.82 21.83 12.76
N PRO A 265 7.09 20.80 13.26
CA PRO A 265 6.07 21.02 14.29
C PRO A 265 6.67 21.39 15.64
N ASP A 266 6.00 22.30 16.35
CA ASP A 266 6.44 22.73 17.67
C ASP A 266 6.49 21.57 18.66
N PHE A 267 5.58 20.58 18.63
CA PHE A 267 5.55 19.50 19.63
C PHE A 267 6.88 18.75 19.78
N LEU A 268 7.77 18.78 18.77
CA LEU A 268 9.08 18.13 18.83
C LEU A 268 9.95 18.65 19.99
N HIS A 269 9.81 19.93 20.40
CA HIS A 269 10.55 20.44 21.57
C HIS A 269 9.99 19.94 22.91
N GLN A 270 8.79 19.37 22.91
CA GLN A 270 8.12 18.87 24.12
C GLN A 270 8.52 17.43 24.44
N LEU A 271 9.19 16.74 23.50
CA LEU A 271 9.73 15.39 23.67
C LEU A 271 10.99 15.44 24.53
N ARG A 272 10.82 15.42 25.86
CA ARG A 272 11.88 15.74 26.84
C ARG A 272 13.09 14.81 26.82
N PHE A 273 12.93 13.60 26.29
CA PHE A 273 13.99 12.61 26.21
C PHE A 273 14.67 12.58 24.83
N LEU A 274 14.19 13.36 23.86
CA LEU A 274 14.73 13.38 22.50
C LEU A 274 16.15 13.95 22.51
N ARG A 275 17.09 13.11 22.09
CA ARG A 275 18.53 13.41 22.01
C ARG A 275 19.01 13.54 20.57
N VAL A 276 18.38 12.82 19.65
CA VAL A 276 18.72 12.87 18.22
C VAL A 276 17.46 13.08 17.39
N LEU A 277 17.46 14.15 16.60
CA LEU A 277 16.42 14.49 15.64
C LEU A 277 17.04 14.68 14.26
N ASN A 278 16.78 13.74 13.35
CA ASN A 278 17.25 13.85 11.97
C ASN A 278 16.07 14.08 11.01
N LEU A 279 16.02 15.28 10.41
CA LEU A 279 15.04 15.69 9.40
C LEU A 279 15.72 16.01 8.06
N GLU A 280 16.98 15.61 7.87
CA GLU A 280 17.77 15.94 6.69
C GLU A 280 17.11 15.46 5.39
N ASN A 281 17.34 16.17 4.28
CA ASN A 281 16.94 15.77 2.94
C ASN A 281 15.43 15.49 2.84
N ASN A 282 14.64 16.53 3.10
CA ASN A 282 13.20 16.57 2.95
C ASN A 282 12.78 17.87 2.20
N GLN A 283 11.48 18.16 2.14
CA GLN A 283 10.89 19.37 1.55
C GLN A 283 10.20 20.22 2.64
N LEU A 284 10.75 20.21 3.85
CA LEU A 284 10.24 21.02 4.95
C LEU A 284 10.50 22.50 4.63
N SER A 285 9.63 23.37 5.15
CA SER A 285 9.63 24.80 4.85
C SER A 285 9.30 25.64 6.07
N GLY A 286 9.62 26.93 5.99
CA GLY A 286 9.33 27.89 7.06
C GLY A 286 10.35 27.86 8.19
N THR A 287 9.97 28.43 9.33
CA THR A 287 10.91 28.67 10.41
C THR A 287 11.06 27.47 11.34
N ILE A 288 12.29 27.10 11.67
CA ILE A 288 12.56 26.11 12.72
C ILE A 288 12.15 26.68 14.09
N PRO A 289 11.35 25.96 14.91
CA PRO A 289 10.96 26.39 16.24
C PRO A 289 12.16 26.80 17.10
N THR A 290 12.10 27.98 17.72
CA THR A 290 13.21 28.56 18.50
C THR A 290 13.69 27.64 19.62
N GLN A 291 12.76 26.93 20.25
CA GLN A 291 13.04 25.98 21.33
C GLN A 291 13.93 24.83 20.85
N LEU A 292 13.71 24.30 19.63
CA LEU A 292 14.57 23.27 19.06
C LEU A 292 15.97 23.78 18.77
N ILE A 293 16.09 25.02 18.26
CA ILE A 293 17.38 25.67 18.04
C ILE A 293 18.13 25.81 19.37
N GLN A 294 17.45 26.26 20.42
CA GLN A 294 18.05 26.41 21.76
C GLN A 294 18.53 25.07 22.35
N LEU A 295 17.73 24.01 22.20
CA LEU A 295 18.12 22.65 22.62
C LEU A 295 19.32 22.12 21.82
N SER A 296 19.44 22.50 20.56
CA SER A 296 20.60 22.13 19.76
C SER A 296 21.85 22.91 20.15
N GLN A 297 21.72 24.22 20.34
CA GLN A 297 22.82 25.09 20.75
C GLN A 297 23.39 24.75 22.14
N ASN A 298 22.55 24.30 23.07
CA ASN A 298 22.99 23.91 24.41
C ASN A 298 23.49 22.45 24.49
N GLY A 299 23.50 21.72 23.38
CA GLY A 299 23.98 20.34 23.29
C GLY A 299 23.03 19.27 23.84
N SER A 300 21.80 19.62 24.24
CA SER A 300 20.81 18.65 24.73
C SER A 300 20.16 17.86 23.59
N LEU A 301 20.17 18.39 22.37
CA LEU A 301 19.60 17.79 21.16
C LEU A 301 20.59 17.85 19.99
N GLU A 302 21.05 16.69 19.53
CA GLU A 302 21.67 16.58 18.22
C GLU A 302 20.57 16.71 17.15
N SER A 303 20.62 17.77 16.34
CA SER A 303 19.60 18.02 15.32
C SER A 303 20.23 18.22 13.95
N ASN A 304 19.64 17.58 12.93
CA ASN A 304 20.04 17.74 11.54
C ASN A 304 18.85 18.15 10.68
N PHE A 305 18.90 19.37 10.15
CA PHE A 305 17.87 19.96 9.29
C PHE A 305 18.36 20.19 7.85
N GLY A 306 19.58 19.73 7.51
CA GLY A 306 20.21 19.97 6.22
C GLY A 306 19.39 19.45 5.03
N GLY A 307 19.65 19.94 3.83
CA GLY A 307 18.96 19.44 2.63
C GLY A 307 17.47 19.78 2.54
N ASN A 308 16.97 20.71 3.35
CA ASN A 308 15.62 21.29 3.25
C ASN A 308 15.73 22.74 2.74
N PRO A 309 15.50 23.01 1.45
CA PRO A 309 15.86 24.31 0.83
C PRO A 309 15.05 25.49 1.36
N ASP A 310 13.81 25.26 1.80
CA ASP A 310 12.89 26.30 2.26
C ASP A 310 12.81 26.42 3.79
N LEU A 311 13.65 25.67 4.54
CA LEU A 311 13.79 25.82 5.99
C LEU A 311 14.74 26.96 6.33
N CYS A 312 14.38 27.72 7.36
CA CYS A 312 15.17 28.86 7.82
C CYS A 312 15.16 28.98 9.34
N THR A 313 16.22 29.54 9.91
CA THR A 313 16.26 29.93 11.32
C THR A 313 15.53 31.26 11.53
N GLN A 314 15.02 31.50 12.74
CA GLN A 314 14.38 32.78 13.09
C GLN A 314 15.28 33.96 12.68
N GLY A 315 14.74 34.87 11.86
CA GLY A 315 15.45 36.01 11.29
C GLY A 315 15.98 35.80 9.86
N SER A 316 16.28 34.57 9.43
CA SER A 316 16.74 34.28 8.06
C SER A 316 15.60 34.19 7.05
N CYS A 317 14.37 33.92 7.51
CA CYS A 317 13.18 33.79 6.67
C CYS A 317 12.71 35.13 6.05
N ASN A 318 13.23 36.27 6.53
CA ASN A 318 12.86 37.61 6.08
C ASN A 318 13.78 38.16 4.97
N ASN A 319 14.77 37.39 4.50
CA ASN A 319 15.68 37.82 3.42
C ASN A 319 15.16 37.50 2.01
N ASN A 320 13.86 37.73 1.77
CA ASN A 320 13.31 37.76 0.42
C ASN A 320 13.24 39.21 -0.12
N ASN A 321 14.38 39.91 -0.07
CA ASN A 321 14.74 40.92 -1.08
C ASN A 321 15.82 40.34 -2.02
N GLY A 322 15.68 39.06 -2.36
CA GLY A 322 16.35 38.50 -3.53
C GLY A 322 15.65 39.02 -4.77
N ASN A 323 16.32 39.86 -5.54
CA ASN A 323 15.90 40.31 -6.86
C ASN A 323 15.19 39.17 -7.59
N ARG A 324 13.88 39.33 -7.82
CA ARG A 324 13.20 38.59 -8.89
C ARG A 324 13.88 39.01 -10.19
N VAL A 325 14.93 38.28 -10.57
CA VAL A 325 15.29 38.18 -11.98
C VAL A 325 14.12 37.42 -12.60
N VAL A 326 13.12 38.17 -13.03
CA VAL A 326 12.12 37.69 -13.96
C VAL A 326 12.92 37.37 -15.21
N VAL A 327 13.31 36.11 -15.39
CA VAL A 327 13.71 35.62 -16.72
C VAL A 327 12.42 35.63 -17.51
N PRO A 328 12.20 36.58 -18.43
CA PRO A 328 10.96 36.59 -19.16
C PRO A 328 10.98 35.35 -20.06
N LEU A 329 9.85 34.66 -20.11
CA LEU A 329 9.52 33.51 -20.96
C LEU A 329 9.58 33.85 -22.47
N VAL A 330 10.58 34.62 -22.92
CA VAL A 330 10.75 35.09 -24.30
C VAL A 330 11.68 34.17 -25.09
N ALA A 331 12.42 33.27 -24.42
CA ALA A 331 13.25 32.28 -25.10
C ALA A 331 12.45 31.25 -25.93
N SER A 332 11.13 31.11 -25.71
CA SER A 332 10.30 30.14 -26.45
C SER A 332 9.58 30.72 -27.67
N LEU A 333 9.46 32.04 -27.82
CA LEU A 333 8.74 32.64 -28.95
C LEU A 333 9.67 32.90 -30.15
N GLY A 334 10.95 33.22 -29.91
CA GLY A 334 11.94 33.39 -30.98
C GLY A 334 12.25 32.09 -31.73
N GLY A 335 12.37 30.97 -31.01
CA GLY A 335 12.62 29.66 -31.61
C GLY A 335 11.45 29.15 -32.45
N ALA A 336 10.22 29.32 -31.97
CA ALA A 336 9.01 28.93 -32.72
C ALA A 336 8.85 29.76 -34.01
N PHE A 337 9.19 31.05 -33.97
CA PHE A 337 9.17 31.91 -35.16
C PHE A 337 10.21 31.48 -36.21
N LEU A 338 11.44 31.13 -35.79
CA LEU A 338 12.47 30.62 -36.69
C LEU A 338 12.06 29.28 -37.34
N ILE A 339 11.45 28.37 -36.58
CA ILE A 339 10.95 27.09 -37.10
C ILE A 339 9.81 27.31 -38.12
N LEU A 340 8.89 28.23 -37.85
CA LEU A 340 7.82 28.60 -38.79
C LEU A 340 8.36 29.20 -40.08
N ILE A 341 9.37 30.09 -40.01
CA ILE A 341 10.00 30.67 -41.19
C ILE A 341 10.70 29.59 -42.04
N ILE A 342 11.44 28.67 -41.39
CA ILE A 342 12.10 27.55 -42.09
C ILE A 342 11.07 26.63 -42.74
N ALA A 343 9.94 26.34 -42.07
CA ALA A 343 8.86 25.53 -42.62
C ALA A 343 8.21 26.18 -43.85
N VAL A 344 7.96 27.50 -43.82
CA VAL A 344 7.41 28.26 -44.95
C VAL A 344 8.38 28.27 -46.13
N ILE A 345 9.67 28.52 -45.89
CA ILE A 345 10.70 28.49 -46.93
C ILE A 345 10.77 27.09 -47.57
N SER A 346 10.77 26.05 -46.74
CA SER A 346 10.79 24.65 -47.21
C SER A 346 9.56 24.31 -48.04
N PHE A 347 8.37 24.77 -47.63
CA PHE A 347 7.13 24.62 -48.38
C PHE A 347 7.15 25.38 -49.70
N CYS A 348 7.68 26.61 -49.74
CA CYS A 348 7.85 27.38 -50.97
C CYS A 348 8.83 26.71 -51.94
N ILE A 349 9.93 26.14 -51.46
CA ILE A 349 10.88 25.37 -52.27
C ILE A 349 10.23 24.08 -52.78
N HIS A 350 9.45 23.39 -51.94
CA HIS A 350 8.72 22.19 -52.35
C HIS A 350 7.67 22.50 -53.42
N LYS A 351 6.91 23.60 -53.27
CA LYS A 351 5.94 24.06 -54.27
C LYS A 351 6.60 24.50 -55.58
N LYS A 352 7.77 25.15 -55.53
CA LYS A 352 8.58 25.45 -56.72
C LYS A 352 9.08 24.18 -57.42
N ARG A 353 9.43 23.13 -56.66
CA ARG A 353 9.83 21.82 -57.22
C ARG A 353 8.66 21.06 -57.87
N GLN A 354 7.44 21.22 -57.38
CA GLN A 354 6.25 20.63 -58.00
C GLN A 354 5.74 21.36 -59.26
N LEU A 355 6.17 22.60 -59.50
CA LEU A 355 5.79 23.39 -60.68
C LEU A 355 6.77 23.27 -61.87
N VAL A 356 7.81 22.42 -61.77
CA VAL A 356 8.87 22.29 -62.79
C VAL A 356 8.95 20.88 -63.40
N ILE A 357 7.94 20.02 -63.20
CA ILE A 357 7.90 18.68 -63.82
C ILE A 357 6.62 18.55 -64.66
N CYS A 358 6.69 19.01 -65.91
CA CYS A 358 5.99 18.45 -67.08
C CYS A 358 6.77 18.88 -68.33
N MET A 359 7.44 17.94 -69.01
CA MET A 359 7.98 18.09 -70.37
C MET A 359 7.03 17.41 -71.37
N ASP A 360 6.80 18.11 -72.49
CA ASP A 360 6.51 17.71 -73.88
C ASP A 360 5.52 16.58 -74.24
N PHE A 361 4.58 16.92 -75.16
CA PHE A 361 4.39 16.21 -76.45
C PHE A 361 3.50 17.01 -77.47
N ASP A 362 4.07 17.24 -78.65
CA ASP A 362 3.61 17.68 -79.99
C ASP A 362 2.15 18.08 -80.32
N SER A 363 1.98 19.21 -81.06
CA SER A 363 1.62 19.23 -82.51
C SER A 363 0.77 20.44 -82.99
N VAL A 364 1.09 20.89 -84.22
CA VAL A 364 0.30 21.63 -85.23
C VAL A 364 0.27 23.17 -85.26
N SER A 365 0.79 23.64 -86.41
CA SER A 365 0.84 24.94 -87.09
C SER A 365 -0.42 25.83 -87.16
N PHE A 366 -0.24 27.17 -87.17
CA PHE A 366 -0.46 28.07 -88.35
C PHE A 366 -0.11 29.56 -88.05
N PHE A 367 0.57 30.24 -88.97
CA PHE A 367 0.87 31.70 -89.06
C PHE A 367 -0.40 32.56 -89.38
N PRO A 368 -0.38 33.92 -89.54
CA PRO A 368 0.70 34.96 -89.50
C PRO A 368 0.39 36.26 -88.67
N ARG A 369 1.40 37.06 -88.21
CA ARG A 369 2.02 38.32 -88.78
C ARG A 369 1.02 39.49 -88.99
N PHE A 370 1.21 40.76 -88.56
CA PHE A 370 2.33 41.70 -88.76
C PHE A 370 2.10 43.09 -88.05
N GLN A 371 3.20 43.80 -87.70
CA GLN A 371 3.50 45.28 -87.70
C GLN A 371 2.62 46.29 -86.90
N LEU A 372 3.12 47.09 -85.94
CA LEU A 372 4.11 48.21 -85.85
C LEU A 372 3.51 49.62 -86.00
N SER A 373 4.16 50.58 -85.31
CA SER A 373 4.05 52.06 -85.35
C SER A 373 3.04 52.65 -84.36
N GLY A 374 3.27 53.71 -83.58
CA GLY A 374 4.29 54.76 -83.47
C GLY A 374 3.65 55.82 -82.55
N GLU A 375 4.27 56.19 -81.44
CA GLU A 375 5.07 57.42 -81.27
C GLU A 375 4.27 58.71 -80.95
N ASN A 376 4.47 59.19 -79.71
CA ASN A 376 4.57 60.57 -79.20
C ASN A 376 3.37 61.56 -79.15
N ARG A 377 3.26 62.17 -77.95
CA ARG A 377 3.34 63.63 -77.64
C ARG A 377 2.06 64.43 -77.28
N TRP A 378 1.92 64.71 -75.96
CA TRP A 378 1.64 65.99 -75.26
C TRP A 378 0.37 66.85 -75.64
N PRO A 379 -0.01 67.93 -74.92
CA PRO A 379 -1.09 67.86 -73.92
C PRO A 379 -2.09 69.06 -73.97
N ILE A 380 -2.95 69.13 -72.92
CA ILE A 380 -3.70 70.29 -72.35
C ILE A 380 -4.90 70.87 -73.16
N PRO A 381 -5.80 71.70 -72.57
CA PRO A 381 -6.85 71.43 -71.56
C PRO A 381 -8.27 71.87 -72.03
N GLU A 382 -9.32 71.39 -71.35
CA GLU A 382 -10.24 72.16 -70.49
C GLU A 382 -11.17 71.20 -69.74
#